data_AF-A0A349YGV2-F1
#
_entry.id   AF-A0A349YGV2-F1
#
_cell.length_a   1.000
_cell.length_b   1.000
_cell.length_c   1.000
_cell.angle_alpha   90.00
_cell.angle_beta   90.00
_cell.angle_gamma   90.00
#
_symmetry.space_group_name_H-M   'P 1'
#
loop_
_entity.id
_entity.type
_entity.pdbx_description
1 polymer ?
#
loop_
_entity_poly.entity_id
_entity_poly.type
_entity_poly.pdbx_seq_one_letter_code
_entity_poly.pdbx_strand_id
1 'polypeptide(L)'
;MKEGESMRKKFLAILLSCSMVFSLSACGSNSTKTVKDEPNATTEADADLEDIIPEKTVTLDVFTQLANYSGEQIGWFAKIMLDKFNVKLNIIPDPANEGVFATRMESGNLGDIVIFGGDMDKYNQAVKKDMLFDWNDEDLLTDYGPYIKEHMPYALENNKELSGGKVYGFGFDVGTNPDDLKGFDYHPDIRYDLYKE
;
A
#
# COMPACT_ATOMS: atom_id res chain seq x y z
N MET A 1 26.13 3.18 -17.58
CA MET A 1 25.75 3.32 -16.16
C MET A 1 24.25 3.61 -15.92
N LYS A 2 23.39 3.66 -16.96
CA LYS A 2 21.94 3.96 -16.82
C LYS A 2 21.02 2.73 -16.67
N GLU A 3 21.46 1.53 -17.06
CA GLU A 3 20.59 0.34 -17.02
C GLU A 3 20.31 -0.18 -15.61
N GLY A 4 21.29 -0.09 -14.70
CA GLY A 4 21.13 -0.58 -13.33
C GLY A 4 20.14 0.24 -12.49
N GLU A 5 19.95 1.52 -12.82
CA GLU A 5 19.05 2.41 -12.07
C GLU A 5 17.57 2.21 -12.50
N SER A 6 17.34 1.93 -13.78
CA SER A 6 16.00 1.63 -14.33
C SER A 6 15.48 0.27 -13.88
N MET A 7 16.34 -0.75 -13.87
CA MET A 7 15.99 -2.09 -13.35
C MET A 7 15.63 -2.05 -11.87
N ARG A 8 16.38 -1.28 -11.07
CA ARG A 8 16.09 -1.12 -9.63
C ARG A 8 14.73 -0.45 -9.43
N LYS A 9 14.41 0.63 -10.16
CA LYS A 9 13.10 1.32 -10.11
C LYS A 9 11.92 0.43 -10.52
N LYS A 10 12.11 -0.52 -11.44
CA LYS A 10 11.07 -1.51 -11.81
C LYS A 10 10.84 -2.54 -10.69
N PHE A 11 11.91 -3.06 -10.08
CA PHE A 11 11.83 -4.01 -8.95
C PHE A 11 11.15 -3.43 -7.71
N LEU A 12 11.33 -2.13 -7.50
CA LEU A 12 10.77 -1.35 -6.41
C LEU A 12 9.24 -1.26 -6.42
N ALA A 13 8.69 -0.92 -7.60
CA ALA A 13 7.24 -0.71 -7.77
C ALA A 13 6.44 -2.02 -7.64
N ILE A 14 7.06 -3.16 -7.97
CA ILE A 14 6.45 -4.51 -7.95
C ILE A 14 6.07 -4.97 -6.54
N LEU A 15 6.67 -4.39 -5.51
CA LEU A 15 6.61 -4.96 -4.17
C LEU A 15 5.60 -4.35 -3.22
N LEU A 16 5.17 -3.12 -3.53
CA LEU A 16 4.35 -2.35 -2.62
C LEU A 16 2.89 -2.83 -2.61
N SER A 17 2.47 -3.54 -3.65
CA SER A 17 1.06 -3.74 -3.99
C SER A 17 0.41 -4.98 -3.36
N CYS A 18 1.13 -5.82 -2.60
CA CYS A 18 0.62 -7.15 -2.18
C CYS A 18 0.25 -7.32 -0.69
N SER A 19 -0.05 -6.23 0.04
CA SER A 19 -0.43 -6.29 1.47
C SER A 19 -1.95 -6.17 1.69
N MET A 20 -2.70 -7.28 1.66
CA MET A 20 -4.08 -7.51 2.19
C MET A 20 -4.64 -8.66 1.35
N VAL A 21 -5.06 -9.82 1.84
CA VAL A 21 -6.00 -10.19 2.90
C VAL A 21 -5.63 -11.62 3.35
N PHE A 22 -5.95 -12.08 4.56
CA PHE A 22 -6.54 -13.42 4.82
C PHE A 22 -6.76 -13.69 6.32
N SER A 23 -8.02 -13.97 6.65
CA SER A 23 -8.49 -14.43 7.95
C SER A 23 -8.45 -15.95 8.02
N LEU A 24 -7.94 -16.48 9.13
CA LEU A 24 -7.89 -17.90 9.46
C LEU A 24 -9.29 -18.53 9.49
N SER A 25 -9.40 -19.79 9.06
CA SER A 25 -10.37 -20.73 9.63
C SER A 25 -9.86 -22.17 9.58
N ALA A 26 -9.58 -22.68 10.78
CA ALA A 26 -9.51 -24.11 11.07
C ALA A 26 -10.95 -24.64 11.20
N CYS A 27 -11.32 -25.62 10.36
CA CYS A 27 -12.63 -26.26 10.42
C CYS A 27 -12.58 -27.53 11.29
N GLY A 28 -13.51 -27.62 12.25
CA GLY A 28 -13.97 -28.85 12.90
C GLY A 28 -15.50 -28.92 12.81
N SER A 29 -16.03 -30.00 12.23
CA SER A 29 -17.43 -30.23 11.82
C SER A 29 -18.47 -30.26 12.96
N ASN A 30 -19.71 -29.79 12.72
CA ASN A 30 -20.89 -30.66 12.48
C ASN A 30 -22.17 -29.89 12.07
N SER A 31 -23.09 -30.62 11.42
CA SER A 31 -24.26 -30.23 10.60
C SER A 31 -25.42 -29.44 11.26
N THR A 32 -26.13 -28.58 10.48
CA THR A 32 -27.55 -28.76 10.00
C THR A 32 -28.19 -27.45 9.45
N LYS A 33 -28.61 -27.50 8.17
CA LYS A 33 -29.67 -26.76 7.39
C LYS A 33 -29.74 -25.21 7.23
N THR A 34 -29.55 -24.85 5.95
CA THR A 34 -30.32 -23.93 5.06
C THR A 34 -30.40 -22.43 5.33
N VAL A 35 -29.67 -21.65 4.52
CA VAL A 35 -30.20 -20.64 3.58
C VAL A 35 -29.32 -20.69 2.31
N LYS A 36 -29.93 -20.67 1.13
CA LYS A 36 -29.23 -20.42 -0.14
C LYS A 36 -29.04 -18.92 -0.26
N ASP A 37 -27.79 -18.46 -0.24
CA ASP A 37 -27.34 -17.34 -1.06
C ASP A 37 -25.96 -17.73 -1.59
N GLU A 38 -25.79 -17.63 -2.90
CA GLU A 38 -24.59 -18.01 -3.63
C GLU A 38 -23.38 -17.21 -3.12
N PRO A 39 -22.23 -17.84 -2.80
CA PRO A 39 -20.97 -17.17 -3.00
C PRO A 39 -20.73 -17.21 -4.51
N ASN A 40 -20.79 -16.05 -5.15
CA ASN A 40 -20.13 -15.88 -6.45
C ASN A 40 -18.63 -16.05 -6.17
N ALA A 41 -18.17 -17.30 -6.21
CA ALA A 41 -16.78 -17.67 -6.18
C ALA A 41 -16.20 -17.21 -7.51
N THR A 42 -15.78 -15.96 -7.58
CA THR A 42 -14.76 -15.54 -8.52
C THR A 42 -13.55 -16.41 -8.21
N THR A 43 -13.31 -17.37 -9.09
CA THR A 43 -12.05 -18.09 -9.22
C THR A 43 -10.91 -17.07 -9.13
N GLU A 44 -10.21 -17.06 -7.99
CA GLU A 44 -8.91 -16.43 -7.88
C GLU A 44 -8.00 -17.18 -8.86
N ALA A 45 -7.74 -16.58 -10.01
CA ALA A 45 -6.67 -17.03 -10.86
C ALA A 45 -5.39 -16.75 -10.07
N ASP A 46 -4.70 -17.81 -9.61
CA ASP A 46 -3.29 -17.73 -9.25
C ASP A 46 -2.58 -17.13 -10.46
N ALA A 47 -2.27 -15.84 -10.41
CA ALA A 47 -1.44 -15.20 -11.42
C ALA A 47 -0.09 -15.92 -11.39
N ASP A 48 0.36 -16.40 -12.54
CA ASP A 48 1.69 -16.99 -12.67
C ASP A 48 2.72 -15.87 -12.51
N LEU A 49 3.29 -15.76 -11.31
CA LEU A 49 4.26 -14.73 -10.94
C LEU A 49 5.71 -15.23 -11.01
N GLU A 50 5.93 -16.46 -11.48
CA GLU A 50 7.26 -17.10 -11.46
C GLU A 50 8.32 -16.26 -12.20
N ASP A 51 7.93 -15.59 -13.30
CA ASP A 51 8.83 -14.76 -14.11
C ASP A 51 9.21 -13.41 -13.46
N ILE A 52 8.51 -12.98 -12.41
CA ILE A 52 8.64 -11.65 -11.80
C ILE A 52 9.30 -11.73 -10.42
N ILE A 53 9.13 -12.86 -9.71
CA ILE A 53 9.73 -13.07 -8.39
C ILE A 53 11.26 -13.12 -8.56
N PRO A 54 12.03 -12.25 -7.87
CA PRO A 54 13.47 -12.22 -8.01
C PRO A 54 14.11 -13.53 -7.53
N GLU A 55 15.14 -14.02 -8.22
CA GLU A 55 15.89 -15.20 -7.78
C GLU A 55 16.64 -14.96 -6.45
N LYS A 56 17.14 -13.73 -6.24
CA LYS A 56 17.84 -13.31 -5.02
C LYS A 56 16.93 -12.41 -4.21
N THR A 57 16.96 -12.59 -2.89
CA THR A 57 16.13 -11.78 -2.00
C THR A 57 16.43 -10.29 -2.19
N VAL A 58 15.40 -9.52 -2.53
CA VAL A 58 15.48 -8.07 -2.70
C VAL A 58 14.99 -7.39 -1.42
N THR A 59 15.74 -6.40 -0.94
CA THR A 59 15.29 -5.53 0.15
C THR A 59 14.82 -4.21 -0.44
N LEU A 60 13.60 -3.81 -0.11
CA LEU A 60 13.06 -2.51 -0.51
C LEU A 60 13.01 -1.49 0.61
N ASP A 61 13.49 -0.29 0.34
CA ASP A 61 13.50 0.89 1.21
C ASP A 61 12.12 1.57 1.25
N VAL A 62 11.36 1.33 2.31
CA VAL A 62 10.03 1.92 2.53
C VAL A 62 10.17 3.22 3.32
N PHE A 63 10.11 4.36 2.65
CA PHE A 63 9.90 5.63 3.33
C PHE A 63 8.45 5.76 3.78
N THR A 64 8.24 6.11 5.04
CA THR A 64 6.89 6.26 5.59
C THR A 64 6.79 7.34 6.65
N GLN A 65 5.75 8.17 6.56
CA GLN A 65 5.39 9.13 7.61
C GLN A 65 4.63 8.51 8.79
N LEU A 66 4.28 7.22 8.71
CA LEU A 66 3.39 6.56 9.67
C LEU A 66 4.12 5.62 10.63
N ALA A 67 5.38 5.24 10.34
CA ALA A 67 6.17 4.41 11.23
C ALA A 67 6.97 5.24 12.25
N ASN A 68 7.19 4.64 13.42
CA ASN A 68 8.04 5.18 14.49
C ASN A 68 9.27 4.31 14.77
N TYR A 69 9.57 3.34 13.90
CA TYR A 69 10.75 2.48 13.97
C TYR A 69 11.50 2.49 12.64
N SER A 70 12.78 2.13 12.70
CA SER A 70 13.68 2.07 11.56
C SER A 70 14.32 0.69 11.48
N GLY A 71 14.45 0.16 10.26
CA GLY A 71 15.09 -1.13 9.99
C GLY A 71 14.17 -2.15 9.31
N GLU A 72 14.65 -3.38 9.17
CA GLU A 72 13.93 -4.45 8.49
C GLU A 72 12.59 -4.76 9.18
N GLN A 73 11.50 -4.76 8.41
CA GLN A 73 10.17 -5.14 8.86
C GLN A 73 10.17 -6.59 9.30
N ILE A 74 9.52 -6.85 10.44
CA ILE A 74 9.45 -8.18 11.05
C ILE A 74 7.99 -8.61 11.25
N GLY A 75 7.80 -9.87 11.66
CA GLY A 75 6.48 -10.41 11.99
C GLY A 75 5.79 -11.09 10.80
N TRP A 76 4.48 -11.31 10.95
CA TRP A 76 3.71 -12.15 10.03
C TRP A 76 3.74 -11.64 8.58
N PHE A 77 3.60 -10.33 8.40
CA PHE A 77 3.57 -9.73 7.07
C PHE A 77 4.95 -9.75 6.39
N ALA A 78 6.03 -9.57 7.15
CA ALA A 78 7.39 -9.74 6.63
C ALA A 78 7.62 -11.16 6.08
N LYS A 79 7.07 -12.17 6.76
CA LYS A 79 7.12 -13.56 6.28
C LYS A 79 6.35 -13.75 4.97
N ILE A 80 5.19 -13.12 4.82
CA ILE A 80 4.43 -13.16 3.56
C ILE A 80 5.23 -12.53 2.42
N MET A 81 5.82 -11.35 2.65
CA MET A 81 6.65 -10.69 1.64
C MET A 81 7.84 -11.55 1.22
N LEU A 82 8.47 -12.22 2.17
CA LEU A 82 9.59 -13.10 1.89
C LEU A 82 9.16 -14.39 1.16
N ASP A 83 8.14 -15.09 1.68
CA ASP A 83 7.76 -16.40 1.15
C ASP A 83 7.10 -16.31 -0.23
N LYS A 84 6.31 -15.25 -0.50
CA LYS A 84 5.58 -15.10 -1.76
C LYS A 84 6.32 -14.31 -2.83
N PHE A 85 7.13 -13.32 -2.41
CA PHE A 85 7.75 -12.37 -3.34
C PHE A 85 9.28 -12.33 -3.24
N ASN A 86 9.88 -13.22 -2.43
CA ASN A 86 11.31 -13.29 -2.15
C ASN A 86 11.91 -11.94 -1.72
N VAL A 87 11.25 -11.28 -0.77
CA VAL A 87 11.51 -9.88 -0.49
C VAL A 87 11.49 -9.51 0.98
N LYS A 88 12.26 -8.47 1.31
CA LYS A 88 12.29 -7.80 2.61
C LYS A 88 11.91 -6.33 2.46
N LEU A 89 11.34 -5.76 3.50
CA LEU A 89 11.08 -4.32 3.59
C LEU A 89 12.01 -3.71 4.62
N ASN A 90 12.74 -2.66 4.27
CA ASN A 90 13.52 -1.83 5.18
C ASN A 90 12.76 -0.53 5.44
N ILE A 91 12.28 -0.36 6.67
CA ILE A 91 11.45 0.77 7.05
C ILE A 91 12.30 1.97 7.40
N ILE A 92 11.93 3.09 6.80
CA ILE A 92 12.55 4.39 6.98
C ILE A 92 11.45 5.33 7.47
N PRO A 93 11.42 5.65 8.77
CA PRO A 93 10.43 6.57 9.31
C PRO A 93 10.80 8.01 8.94
N ASP A 94 9.80 8.88 8.96
CA ASP A 94 9.96 10.34 8.86
C ASP A 94 9.55 11.01 10.18
N PRO A 95 10.35 10.84 11.25
CA PRO A 95 10.07 11.45 12.54
C PRO A 95 10.03 12.97 12.43
N ALA A 96 9.10 13.57 13.17
CA ALA A 96 8.94 15.01 13.19
C ALA A 96 10.25 15.71 13.58
N ASN A 97 10.62 16.73 12.82
CA ASN A 97 11.81 17.58 13.03
C ASN A 97 13.19 16.95 12.70
N GLU A 98 13.25 15.78 12.06
CA GLU A 98 14.54 15.18 11.66
C GLU A 98 14.92 15.43 10.19
N GLY A 99 14.06 16.09 9.41
CA GLY A 99 14.37 16.50 8.04
C GLY A 99 14.59 15.36 7.03
N VAL A 100 14.24 14.11 7.41
CA VAL A 100 14.48 12.90 6.61
C VAL A 100 13.87 13.02 5.21
N PHE A 101 12.62 13.48 5.12
CA PHE A 101 11.99 13.77 3.83
C PHE A 101 12.79 14.75 2.97
N ALA A 102 13.24 15.87 3.55
CA ALA A 102 13.95 16.92 2.81
C ALA A 102 15.28 16.39 2.25
N THR A 103 16.08 15.71 3.07
CA THR A 103 17.34 15.10 2.64
C THR A 103 17.14 14.09 1.51
N ARG A 104 16.10 13.24 1.61
CA ARG A 104 15.79 12.26 0.57
C ARG A 104 15.31 12.89 -0.73
N MET A 105 14.44 13.89 -0.64
CA MET A 105 14.00 14.70 -1.78
C MET A 105 15.17 15.41 -2.47
N GLU A 106 16.12 15.95 -1.71
CA GLU A 106 17.33 16.58 -2.25
C GLU A 106 18.25 15.57 -2.94
N SER A 107 18.36 14.36 -2.39
CA SER A 107 19.17 13.28 -2.96
C SER A 107 18.54 12.61 -4.19
N GLY A 108 17.28 12.89 -4.51
CA GLY A 108 16.54 12.21 -5.57
C GLY A 108 16.17 10.76 -5.23
N ASN A 109 16.24 10.36 -3.96
CA ASN A 109 15.97 9.01 -3.48
C ASN A 109 15.00 9.03 -2.29
N LEU A 110 13.70 9.09 -2.57
CA LEU A 110 12.65 8.95 -1.53
C LEU A 110 12.63 7.55 -0.94
N GLY A 111 13.10 6.57 -1.68
CA GLY A 111 12.95 5.16 -1.37
C GLY A 111 12.18 4.47 -2.48
N ASP A 112 11.97 3.22 -2.20
CA ASP A 112 11.43 2.21 -3.09
C ASP A 112 9.91 2.25 -3.13
N ILE A 113 9.39 2.59 -1.96
CA ILE A 113 8.02 2.65 -1.57
C ILE A 113 7.90 3.93 -0.76
N VAL A 114 6.88 4.74 -1.03
CA VAL A 114 6.67 6.01 -0.32
C VAL A 114 5.25 6.05 0.22
N ILE A 115 5.13 6.05 1.55
CA ILE A 115 3.86 6.11 2.27
C ILE A 115 3.74 7.48 2.92
N PHE A 116 2.88 8.32 2.34
CA PHE A 116 2.56 9.63 2.90
C PHE A 116 1.52 9.50 4.02
N GLY A 117 1.58 10.43 4.96
CA GLY A 117 0.56 10.59 6.00
C GLY A 117 -0.64 11.37 5.50
N GLY A 118 -1.57 11.70 6.41
CA GLY A 118 -2.76 12.50 6.07
C GLY A 118 -2.47 13.96 5.69
N ASP A 119 -1.27 14.45 5.98
CA ASP A 119 -0.80 15.76 5.52
C ASP A 119 -0.24 15.67 4.09
N MET A 120 -0.96 16.26 3.15
CA MET A 120 -0.67 16.20 1.72
C MET A 120 0.50 17.10 1.27
N ASP A 121 1.08 17.91 2.15
CA ASP A 121 2.14 18.85 1.78
C ASP A 121 3.38 18.16 1.20
N LYS A 122 3.81 17.04 1.80
CA LYS A 122 4.97 16.27 1.33
C LYS A 122 4.67 15.50 0.05
N TYR A 123 3.45 14.95 -0.06
CA TYR A 123 2.96 14.34 -1.29
C TYR A 123 3.01 15.34 -2.46
N ASN A 124 2.42 16.51 -2.27
CA ASN A 124 2.37 17.56 -3.29
C ASN A 124 3.78 18.04 -3.70
N GLN A 125 4.74 18.08 -2.77
CA GLN A 125 6.14 18.39 -3.07
C GLN A 125 6.80 17.30 -3.93
N ALA A 126 6.55 16.02 -3.63
CA ALA A 126 7.06 14.90 -4.42
C ALA A 126 6.48 14.91 -5.85
N VAL A 127 5.18 15.14 -6.01
CA VAL A 127 4.52 15.29 -7.31
C VAL A 127 5.13 16.45 -8.12
N LYS A 128 5.27 17.63 -7.50
CA LYS A 128 5.82 18.82 -8.18
C LYS A 128 7.28 18.65 -8.64
N LYS A 129 8.04 17.77 -7.98
CA LYS A 129 9.43 17.46 -8.34
C LYS A 129 9.58 16.19 -9.19
N ASP A 130 8.48 15.60 -9.66
CA ASP A 130 8.48 14.39 -10.50
C ASP A 130 9.20 13.21 -9.82
N MET A 131 8.99 13.08 -8.51
CA MET A 131 9.65 12.09 -7.66
C MET A 131 8.86 10.78 -7.51
N LEU A 132 7.65 10.70 -8.07
CA LEU A 132 6.74 9.56 -7.99
C LEU A 132 6.51 8.97 -9.39
N PHE A 133 6.31 7.67 -9.47
CA PHE A 133 6.10 6.96 -10.73
C PHE A 133 4.62 6.92 -11.10
N ASP A 134 4.25 7.39 -12.30
CA ASP A 134 2.87 7.39 -12.79
C ASP A 134 2.45 5.96 -13.16
N TRP A 135 1.42 5.44 -12.48
CA TRP A 135 0.87 4.10 -12.70
C TRP A 135 0.12 3.96 -14.03
N ASN A 136 -0.15 5.07 -14.73
CA ASN A 136 -0.64 5.05 -16.11
C ASN A 136 0.49 4.75 -17.11
N ASP A 137 1.76 4.95 -16.72
CA ASP A 137 2.91 4.61 -17.56
C ASP A 137 3.19 3.10 -17.49
N GLU A 138 3.71 2.55 -18.58
CA GLU A 138 4.07 1.13 -18.72
C GLU A 138 2.92 0.15 -18.42
N ASP A 139 1.66 0.58 -18.56
CA ASP A 139 0.46 -0.25 -18.36
C ASP A 139 0.42 -0.98 -16.99
N LEU A 140 1.06 -0.40 -15.96
CA LEU A 140 1.31 -1.04 -14.67
C LEU A 140 0.04 -1.64 -14.03
N LEU A 141 -1.06 -0.87 -14.03
CA LEU A 141 -2.35 -1.33 -13.49
C LEU A 141 -3.02 -2.42 -14.33
N THR A 142 -2.78 -2.43 -15.64
CA THR A 142 -3.31 -3.47 -16.52
C THR A 142 -2.56 -4.78 -16.31
N ASP A 143 -1.24 -4.69 -16.25
CA ASP A 143 -0.36 -5.86 -16.25
C ASP A 143 -0.23 -6.49 -14.86
N TYR A 144 -0.16 -5.66 -13.81
CA TYR A 144 0.17 -6.11 -12.44
C TYR A 144 -0.86 -5.72 -11.38
N GLY A 145 -1.81 -4.83 -11.72
CA GLY A 145 -2.83 -4.35 -10.79
C GLY A 145 -4.28 -4.49 -11.26
N PRO A 146 -4.70 -5.54 -12.01
CA PRO A 146 -6.03 -5.58 -12.62
C PRO A 146 -7.15 -5.51 -11.58
N TYR A 147 -6.96 -6.15 -10.42
CA TYR A 147 -7.90 -6.06 -9.30
C TYR A 147 -8.05 -4.62 -8.78
N ILE A 148 -6.94 -3.90 -8.62
CA ILE A 148 -6.96 -2.48 -8.20
C ILE A 148 -7.69 -1.65 -9.25
N LYS A 149 -7.38 -1.85 -10.53
CA LYS A 149 -7.98 -1.13 -11.65
C LYS A 149 -9.50 -1.33 -11.71
N GLU A 150 -9.97 -2.55 -11.45
CA GLU A 150 -11.39 -2.91 -11.48
C GLU A 150 -12.14 -2.41 -10.24
N HIS A 151 -11.56 -2.57 -9.05
CA HIS A 151 -12.29 -2.41 -7.78
C HIS A 151 -12.02 -1.11 -7.03
N MET A 152 -11.00 -0.33 -7.41
CA MET A 152 -10.65 0.93 -6.75
C MET A 152 -10.81 2.18 -7.66
N PRO A 153 -11.77 2.26 -8.62
CA PRO A 153 -11.77 3.32 -9.63
C PRO A 153 -11.94 4.73 -9.05
N TYR A 154 -12.75 4.89 -8.00
CA TYR A 154 -12.96 6.18 -7.34
C TYR A 154 -11.71 6.67 -6.63
N ALA A 155 -10.95 5.77 -6.00
CA ALA A 155 -9.72 6.12 -5.31
C ALA A 155 -8.62 6.52 -6.30
N LEU A 156 -8.54 5.84 -7.45
CA LEU A 156 -7.64 6.18 -8.53
C LEU A 156 -8.00 7.54 -9.16
N GLU A 157 -9.28 7.81 -9.42
CA GLU A 157 -9.71 9.10 -9.97
C GLU A 157 -9.45 10.25 -8.98
N ASN A 158 -9.72 10.05 -7.68
CA ASN A 158 -9.39 11.06 -6.66
C ASN A 158 -7.89 11.38 -6.65
N ASN A 159 -7.01 10.37 -6.71
CA ASN A 159 -5.57 10.63 -6.79
C ASN A 159 -5.19 11.38 -8.08
N LYS A 160 -5.81 11.02 -9.20
CA LYS A 160 -5.61 11.66 -10.50
C LYS A 160 -5.94 13.15 -10.49
N GLU A 161 -7.08 13.52 -9.91
CA GLU A 161 -7.49 14.91 -9.75
C GLU A 161 -6.49 15.71 -8.89
N LEU A 162 -6.04 15.12 -7.77
CA LEU A 162 -5.05 15.74 -6.87
C LEU A 162 -3.66 15.90 -7.52
N SER A 163 -3.37 15.10 -8.53
CA SER A 163 -2.03 14.94 -9.11
C SER A 163 -1.90 15.52 -10.52
N GLY A 164 -2.88 16.30 -10.97
CA GLY A 164 -2.83 16.97 -12.28
C GLY A 164 -2.95 16.01 -13.46
N GLY A 165 -3.69 14.91 -13.30
CA GLY A 165 -3.99 13.96 -14.38
C GLY A 165 -3.18 12.67 -14.37
N LYS A 166 -2.13 12.59 -13.54
CA LYS A 166 -1.30 11.38 -13.33
C LYS A 166 -1.79 10.58 -12.12
N VAL A 167 -1.50 9.29 -12.03
CA VAL A 167 -1.90 8.44 -10.90
C VAL A 167 -0.64 7.92 -10.21
N TYR A 168 -0.43 8.28 -8.95
CA TYR A 168 0.76 7.86 -8.19
C TYR A 168 0.45 6.86 -7.06
N GLY A 169 -0.83 6.53 -6.87
CA GLY A 169 -1.30 5.60 -5.86
C GLY A 169 -2.71 5.93 -5.36
N PHE A 170 -3.09 5.38 -4.21
CA PHE A 170 -4.34 5.71 -3.53
C PHE A 170 -4.17 5.58 -2.00
N GLY A 171 -5.10 6.18 -1.24
CA GLY A 171 -5.07 6.19 0.23
C GLY A 171 -5.52 4.87 0.87
N PHE A 172 -5.32 4.74 2.19
CA PHE A 172 -5.93 3.65 2.97
C PHE A 172 -7.44 3.87 3.17
N ASP A 173 -8.15 2.85 3.66
CA ASP A 173 -9.62 2.86 3.86
C ASP A 173 -10.39 3.23 2.59
N VAL A 174 -10.14 2.51 1.50
CA VAL A 174 -10.81 2.79 0.21
C VAL A 174 -12.30 2.51 0.31
N GLY A 175 -13.10 3.58 0.19
CA GLY A 175 -14.53 3.48 -0.02
C GLY A 175 -14.84 2.93 -1.42
N THR A 176 -15.76 1.96 -1.48
CA THR A 176 -16.17 1.33 -2.75
C THR A 176 -17.17 2.18 -3.53
N ASN A 177 -17.77 3.18 -2.89
CA ASN A 177 -18.69 4.14 -3.48
C ASN A 177 -18.68 5.47 -2.67
N PRO A 178 -19.25 6.57 -3.19
CA PRO A 178 -19.21 7.88 -2.52
C PRO A 178 -19.94 7.96 -1.17
N ASP A 179 -20.86 7.04 -0.90
CA ASP A 179 -21.62 6.98 0.36
C ASP A 179 -20.95 6.07 1.41
N ASP A 180 -19.83 5.43 1.05
CA ASP A 180 -19.01 4.59 1.91
C ASP A 180 -18.16 5.48 2.83
N LEU A 181 -18.84 6.15 3.76
CA LEU A 181 -18.24 7.06 4.70
C LEU A 181 -17.49 6.28 5.78
N LYS A 182 -16.24 6.70 6.03
CA LYS A 182 -15.44 6.19 7.15
C LYS A 182 -16.20 6.31 8.47
N GLY A 183 -16.06 5.28 9.32
CA GLY A 183 -16.60 5.27 10.68
C GLY A 183 -16.10 6.42 11.56
N PHE A 184 -16.83 6.68 12.63
CA PHE A 184 -16.44 7.66 13.64
C PHE A 184 -15.26 7.11 14.47
N ASP A 185 -14.02 7.46 14.09
CA ASP A 185 -12.78 6.93 14.69
C ASP A 185 -11.95 8.02 15.42
N TYR A 186 -11.09 7.61 16.36
CA TYR A 186 -10.15 8.46 17.12
C TYR A 186 -10.77 9.71 17.74
N HIS A 187 -11.87 9.53 18.47
CA HIS A 187 -12.62 10.62 19.10
C HIS A 187 -12.32 10.71 20.60
N PRO A 188 -12.31 11.94 21.17
CA PRO A 188 -12.18 12.12 22.61
C PRO A 188 -13.54 11.88 23.28
N ASP A 189 -13.76 10.67 23.78
CA ASP A 189 -14.94 10.39 24.60
C ASP A 189 -14.72 10.83 26.04
N ILE A 190 -15.75 11.46 26.60
CA ILE A 190 -15.77 11.85 28.01
C ILE A 190 -16.54 10.79 28.80
N ARG A 191 -15.94 10.33 29.89
CA ARG A 191 -16.56 9.40 30.83
C ARG A 191 -17.72 10.07 31.59
N TYR A 192 -18.95 9.81 31.17
CA TYR A 192 -20.16 10.37 31.79
C TYR A 192 -20.31 10.00 33.28
N ASP A 193 -19.84 8.82 33.69
CA ASP A 193 -19.95 8.34 35.06
C ASP A 193 -19.16 9.17 36.07
N LEU A 194 -18.11 9.88 35.64
CA LEU A 194 -17.33 10.79 36.49
C LEU A 194 -18.08 12.08 36.86
N TYR A 195 -19.26 12.32 36.27
CA TYR A 195 -20.04 13.55 36.45
C TYR A 195 -21.46 13.30 36.98
N LYS A 196 -21.74 12.10 37.50
CA LYS A 196 -22.99 11.81 38.21
C LYS A 196 -22.83 12.15 39.70
N GLU A 197 -23.47 13.22 40.14
CA GLU A 197 -23.74 13.48 41.56
C GLU A 197 -24.84 12.55 42.10
#